data_AF-A0A1X2DLX4-F1
#
_entry.id   AF-A0A1X2DLX4-F1
#
_cell.length_a   1.000
_cell.length_b   1.000
_cell.length_c   1.000
_cell.angle_alpha   90.00
_cell.angle_beta   90.00
_cell.angle_gamma   90.00
#
_symmetry.space_group_name_H-M   'P 1'
#
loop_
_entity.id
_entity.type
_entity.pdbx_description
1 polymer ?
#
loop_
_entity_poly.entity_id
_entity_poly.type
_entity_poly.pdbx_seq_one_letter_code
_entity_poly.pdbx_strand_id
1 'polypeptide(L)'
;MNAISEHWTATGVDDDLEQLGEQITALRELGQRDDEISDEQIYDFSIRWGTALAGRLRRLAHYSALGLLDAADEVGFHTLRKELDEVSTLIDRFNLSRPRLATEVSPSRRHLRTA
;
A
#
# COMPACT_ATOMS: atom_id res chain seq x y z
N MET A 1 -24.36 27.26 -17.81
CA MET A 1 -23.94 26.27 -18.84
C MET A 1 -22.50 25.88 -18.58
N ASN A 2 -22.27 24.56 -18.57
CA ASN A 2 -21.04 23.78 -18.41
C ASN A 2 -20.18 24.01 -17.16
N ALA A 3 -20.50 23.21 -16.13
CA ALA A 3 -19.52 22.73 -15.17
C ALA A 3 -18.40 22.00 -15.92
N ILE A 4 -17.18 22.44 -15.70
CA ILE A 4 -15.96 21.80 -16.15
C ILE A 4 -15.81 20.56 -15.27
N SER A 5 -16.44 19.45 -15.66
CA SER A 5 -16.06 18.14 -15.13
C SER A 5 -14.74 17.78 -15.77
N GLU A 6 -13.65 18.35 -15.24
CA GLU A 6 -12.34 17.74 -15.45
C GLU A 6 -12.44 16.34 -14.83
N HIS A 7 -12.46 15.31 -15.66
CA HIS A 7 -12.30 13.95 -15.19
C HIS A 7 -10.85 13.85 -14.70
N TRP A 8 -10.63 14.10 -13.41
CA TRP A 8 -9.34 13.90 -12.76
C TRP A 8 -9.04 12.40 -12.76
N THR A 9 -8.50 11.87 -13.86
CA THR A 9 -8.07 10.47 -13.91
C THR A 9 -6.84 10.31 -13.03
N ALA A 10 -6.83 9.27 -12.20
CA ALA A 10 -5.65 8.89 -11.45
C ALA A 10 -4.46 8.69 -12.41
N THR A 11 -3.29 9.20 -12.05
CA THR A 11 -2.07 9.05 -12.85
C THR A 11 -1.04 8.23 -12.09
N GLY A 12 -0.28 7.41 -12.82
CA GLY A 12 0.75 6.54 -12.25
C GLY A 12 0.22 5.33 -11.49
N VAL A 13 -1.03 4.92 -11.75
CA VAL A 13 -1.66 3.76 -11.10
C VAL A 13 -0.94 2.47 -11.49
N ASP A 14 -0.67 2.27 -12.78
CA ASP A 14 0.05 1.09 -13.28
C ASP A 14 1.43 0.94 -12.60
N ASP A 15 2.23 2.01 -12.56
CA ASP A 15 3.54 2.03 -11.90
C ASP A 15 3.43 1.78 -10.38
N ASP A 16 2.36 2.26 -9.74
CA ASP A 16 2.11 1.97 -8.33
C ASP A 16 1.79 0.48 -8.08
N LEU A 17 0.93 -0.10 -8.91
CA LEU A 17 0.54 -1.50 -8.82
C LEU A 17 1.74 -2.41 -9.10
N GLU A 18 2.49 -2.14 -10.16
CA GLU A 18 3.69 -2.89 -10.54
C GLU A 18 4.73 -2.87 -9.42
N GLN A 19 5.12 -1.69 -8.94
CA GLN A 19 6.17 -1.59 -7.92
C GLN A 19 5.75 -2.20 -6.58
N LEU A 20 4.47 -2.11 -6.19
CA LEU A 20 4.00 -2.78 -4.99
C LEU A 20 3.99 -4.31 -5.17
N GLY A 21 3.59 -4.81 -6.34
CA GLY A 21 3.67 -6.23 -6.70
C GLY A 21 5.11 -6.75 -6.66
N GLU A 22 6.08 -5.97 -7.14
CA GLU A 22 7.51 -6.30 -7.04
C GLU A 22 7.98 -6.39 -5.58
N GLN A 23 7.55 -5.47 -4.70
CA GLN A 23 7.90 -5.54 -3.28
C GLN A 23 7.30 -6.77 -2.60
N ILE A 24 6.07 -7.16 -2.95
CA ILE A 24 5.43 -8.39 -2.45
C ILE A 24 6.19 -9.62 -2.94
N THR A 25 6.55 -9.66 -4.22
CA THR A 25 7.32 -10.76 -4.81
C THR A 25 8.67 -10.90 -4.11
N ALA A 26 9.39 -9.79 -3.96
CA ALA A 26 10.66 -9.77 -3.24
C ALA A 26 10.53 -10.21 -1.77
N LEU A 27 9.42 -9.88 -1.09
CA LEU A 27 9.16 -10.38 0.26
C LEU A 27 8.95 -11.90 0.29
N ARG A 28 8.21 -12.44 -0.69
CA ARG A 28 8.00 -13.89 -0.82
C ARG A 28 9.32 -14.62 -1.07
N GLU A 29 10.14 -14.10 -1.97
CA GLU A 29 11.48 -14.63 -2.26
C GLU A 29 12.37 -14.59 -1.02
N LEU A 30 12.38 -13.46 -0.29
CA LEU A 30 13.10 -13.34 0.97
C LEU A 30 12.63 -14.40 1.99
N GLY A 31 11.33 -14.68 2.04
CA GLY A 31 10.75 -15.70 2.92
C GLY A 31 11.12 -17.15 2.58
N GLN A 32 11.45 -17.43 1.31
CA GLN A 32 11.84 -18.75 0.80
C GLN A 32 13.33 -19.05 0.93
N ARG A 33 14.15 -18.05 1.29
CA ARG A 33 15.57 -18.24 1.49
C ARG A 33 15.83 -19.08 2.74
N ASP A 34 16.46 -20.23 2.53
CA ASP A 34 16.93 -21.13 3.58
C ASP A 34 18.31 -20.71 4.13
N ASP A 35 18.98 -19.77 3.47
CA ASP A 35 20.27 -19.22 3.90
C ASP A 35 20.13 -18.08 4.92
N GLU A 36 21.22 -17.80 5.64
CA GLU A 36 21.25 -16.75 6.64
C GLU A 36 21.11 -15.37 5.97
N ILE A 37 19.93 -14.76 6.15
CA ILE A 37 19.65 -13.40 5.70
C ILE A 37 20.29 -12.44 6.69
N SER A 38 21.13 -11.52 6.21
CA SER A 38 21.79 -10.56 7.09
C SER A 38 20.83 -9.47 7.57
N ASP A 39 21.10 -8.92 8.76
CA ASP A 39 20.35 -7.79 9.31
C ASP A 39 20.36 -6.57 8.38
N GLU A 40 21.47 -6.34 7.65
CA GLU A 40 21.58 -5.28 6.65
C GLU A 40 20.60 -5.48 5.49
N GLN A 41 20.48 -6.72 4.99
CA GLN A 41 19.51 -7.04 3.93
C GLN A 41 18.07 -6.82 4.39
N ILE A 42 17.74 -7.22 5.62
CA ILE A 42 16.41 -6.99 6.21
C ILE A 42 16.16 -5.49 6.39
N TYR A 43 17.16 -4.74 6.86
CA TYR A 43 17.05 -3.29 7.03
C TYR A 43 16.79 -2.57 5.71
N ASP A 44 17.59 -2.83 4.67
CA ASP A 44 17.41 -2.23 3.34
C ASP A 44 16.06 -2.58 2.72
N PHE A 45 15.59 -3.81 2.93
CA PHE A 45 14.24 -4.22 2.53
C PHE A 45 13.19 -3.42 3.29
N SER A 46 13.32 -3.29 4.61
CA SER A 46 12.37 -2.58 5.46
C SER A 46 12.18 -1.11 5.07
N ILE A 47 13.25 -0.43 4.64
CA ILE A 47 13.20 0.96 4.16
C ILE A 47 12.41 1.06 2.85
N ARG A 48 12.70 0.20 1.88
CA ARG A 48 11.98 0.17 0.59
C ARG A 48 10.51 -0.19 0.78
N TRP A 49 10.25 -1.22 1.58
CA TRP A 49 8.90 -1.65 1.97
C TRP A 49 8.11 -0.50 2.61
N GLY A 50 8.67 0.14 3.64
CA GLY A 50 8.03 1.27 4.32
C GLY A 50 7.74 2.45 3.38
N THR A 51 8.67 2.75 2.46
CA THR A 51 8.51 3.81 1.46
C THR A 51 7.37 3.50 0.48
N ALA A 52 7.32 2.26 -0.02
CA ALA A 52 6.26 1.82 -0.93
C ALA A 52 4.88 1.88 -0.26
N LEU A 53 4.77 1.44 1.00
CA LEU A 53 3.52 1.52 1.76
C LEU A 53 3.10 2.96 2.08
N ALA A 54 4.04 3.83 2.44
CA ALA A 54 3.72 5.20 2.84
C ALA A 54 3.36 6.11 1.65
N GLY A 55 3.93 5.85 0.47
CA GLY A 55 3.66 6.60 -0.75
C GLY A 55 2.61 5.92 -1.63
N ARG A 56 3.03 4.88 -2.34
CA ARG A 56 2.27 4.24 -3.43
C ARG A 56 0.97 3.63 -2.94
N LEU A 57 1.03 2.82 -1.88
CA LEU A 57 -0.17 2.15 -1.36
C LEU A 57 -1.21 3.15 -0.84
N ARG A 58 -0.78 4.21 -0.14
CA ARG A 58 -1.70 5.26 0.32
C ARG A 58 -2.34 6.02 -0.84
N ARG A 59 -1.59 6.27 -1.90
CA ARG A 59 -2.11 6.95 -3.11
C ARG A 59 -3.16 6.09 -3.82
N LEU A 60 -2.89 4.80 -4.03
CA LEU A 60 -3.88 3.88 -4.59
C LEU A 60 -5.15 3.79 -3.73
N ALA A 61 -4.99 3.70 -2.41
CA ALA A 61 -6.13 3.70 -1.49
C ALA A 61 -6.95 5.00 -1.58
N HIS A 62 -6.28 6.13 -1.76
CA HIS A 62 -6.92 7.43 -1.95
C HIS A 62 -7.70 7.49 -3.27
N TYR A 63 -7.12 7.03 -4.37
CA TYR A 63 -7.79 7.00 -5.67
C TYR A 63 -8.99 6.06 -5.69
N SER A 64 -8.87 4.85 -5.14
CA SER A 64 -9.99 3.91 -4.99
C SER A 64 -11.12 4.53 -4.14
N ALA A 65 -10.79 5.17 -3.01
CA ALA A 65 -11.79 5.83 -2.16
C ALA A 65 -12.51 7.01 -2.84
N LEU A 66 -11.89 7.66 -3.82
CA LEU A 66 -12.49 8.73 -4.61
C LEU A 66 -13.18 8.24 -5.90
N GLY A 67 -13.11 6.93 -6.21
CA GLY A 67 -13.63 6.38 -7.46
C GLY A 67 -12.86 6.85 -8.71
N LEU A 68 -11.55 7.10 -8.55
CA LEU A 68 -10.67 7.59 -9.63
C LEU A 68 -9.93 6.47 -10.38
N LEU A 69 -10.02 5.23 -9.89
CA LEU A 69 -9.50 4.05 -10.58
C LEU A 69 -10.52 3.59 -11.62
N ASP A 70 -10.03 3.17 -12.79
CA ASP A 70 -10.89 2.48 -13.73
C ASP A 70 -11.19 1.03 -13.27
N ALA A 71 -11.99 0.31 -14.04
CA ALA A 71 -12.39 -1.05 -13.65
C ALA A 71 -11.21 -2.04 -13.58
N ALA A 72 -10.19 -1.88 -14.43
CA ALA A 72 -9.02 -2.75 -14.42
C ALA A 72 -8.12 -2.42 -13.23
N ASP A 73 -7.89 -1.13 -12.99
CA ASP A 73 -7.11 -0.61 -11.87
C ASP A 73 -7.72 -1.00 -10.51
N GLU A 74 -9.04 -0.93 -10.37
CA GLU A 74 -9.73 -1.32 -9.13
C GLU A 74 -9.57 -2.82 -8.87
N VAL A 75 -9.66 -3.67 -9.91
CA VAL A 75 -9.38 -5.11 -9.80
C VAL A 75 -7.92 -5.36 -9.42
N GLY A 76 -6.98 -4.63 -10.02
CA GLY A 76 -5.56 -4.69 -9.69
C GLY A 76 -5.31 -4.32 -8.23
N PHE A 77 -5.89 -3.23 -7.75
CA PHE A 77 -5.75 -2.78 -6.37
C PHE A 77 -6.37 -3.77 -5.37
N HIS A 78 -7.53 -4.36 -5.67
CA HIS A 78 -8.11 -5.41 -4.82
C HIS A 78 -7.25 -6.67 -4.78
N THR A 79 -6.67 -7.07 -5.91
CA THR A 79 -5.75 -8.20 -5.98
C THR A 79 -4.51 -7.95 -5.13
N LEU A 80 -3.91 -6.76 -5.26
CA LEU A 80 -2.77 -6.34 -4.44
C LEU A 80 -3.09 -6.37 -2.94
N ARG A 81 -4.27 -5.89 -2.53
CA ARG A 81 -4.69 -5.94 -1.12
C ARG A 81 -4.78 -7.36 -0.59
N LYS A 82 -5.26 -8.31 -1.40
CA LYS A 82 -5.32 -9.72 -1.03
C LYS A 82 -3.91 -10.29 -0.88
N GLU A 83 -3.01 -9.99 -1.81
CA GLU A 83 -1.62 -10.46 -1.72
C GLU A 83 -0.88 -9.91 -0.50
N LEU A 84 -1.14 -8.64 -0.12
CA LEU A 84 -0.60 -8.04 1.10
C LEU A 84 -1.07 -8.78 2.37
N ASP A 85 -2.33 -9.26 2.39
CA ASP A 85 -2.88 -10.06 3.48
C ASP A 85 -2.22 -11.44 3.55
N GLU A 86 -2.02 -12.08 2.39
CA GLU A 86 -1.36 -13.39 2.28
C GLU A 86 0.10 -13.38 2.76
N VAL A 87 0.82 -12.27 2.61
CA VAL A 87 2.21 -12.13 3.09
C VAL A 87 2.32 -11.60 4.52
N SER A 88 1.21 -11.41 5.25
CA SER A 88 1.18 -10.90 6.63
C SER A 88 2.11 -11.64 7.59
N THR A 89 2.22 -12.96 7.45
CA THR A 89 3.12 -13.77 8.29
C THR A 89 4.60 -13.47 8.01
N LEU A 90 4.95 -13.15 6.76
CA LEU A 90 6.30 -12.73 6.39
C LEU A 90 6.61 -11.32 6.89
N ILE A 91 5.62 -10.41 6.81
CA ILE A 91 5.72 -9.06 7.39
C ILE A 91 6.04 -9.15 8.88
N ASP A 92 5.36 -10.03 9.61
CA ASP A 92 5.60 -10.23 11.04
C ASP A 92 6.95 -10.92 11.30
N ARG A 93 7.30 -11.96 10.52
CA ARG A 93 8.59 -12.68 10.64
C ARG A 93 9.79 -11.76 10.49
N PHE A 94 9.74 -10.81 9.56
CA PHE A 94 10.82 -9.86 9.29
C PHE A 94 10.63 -8.50 10.00
N ASN A 95 9.64 -8.38 10.90
CA ASN A 95 9.32 -7.17 11.65
C ASN A 95 9.17 -5.91 10.77
N LEU A 96 8.48 -6.06 9.63
CA LEU A 96 8.26 -5.01 8.65
C LEU A 96 7.05 -4.14 9.01
N SER A 97 7.00 -2.93 8.44
CA SER A 97 5.84 -2.05 8.58
C SER A 97 4.58 -2.70 8.01
N ARG A 98 3.47 -2.69 8.76
CA ARG A 98 2.19 -3.22 8.28
C ARG A 98 1.50 -2.26 7.28
N PRO A 99 0.85 -2.77 6.22
CA PRO A 99 0.03 -1.98 5.32
C PRO A 99 -1.09 -1.26 6.09
N ARG A 100 -1.22 0.05 5.89
CA ARG A 100 -2.32 0.86 6.47
C ARG A 100 -2.98 1.66 5.36
N LEU A 101 -4.23 1.32 5.07
CA LEU A 101 -5.07 2.06 4.14
C LEU A 101 -5.82 3.11 4.97
N ALA A 102 -5.61 4.39 4.71
CA ALA A 102 -6.14 5.49 5.52
C ALA A 102 -7.68 5.63 5.47
N THR A 103 -8.39 4.66 4.88
CA THR A 103 -9.85 4.56 4.86
C THR A 103 -10.45 4.18 6.22
N GLU A 104 -9.66 3.70 7.17
CA GLU A 104 -10.07 3.70 8.57
C GLU A 104 -9.94 5.12 9.11
N VAL A 105 -11.01 5.91 8.90
CA VAL A 105 -11.24 7.13 9.66
C VAL A 105 -11.33 6.71 11.13
N SER A 106 -10.21 6.65 11.83
CA SER A 106 -10.24 6.66 13.29
C SER A 106 -11.03 7.92 13.65
N PRO A 107 -12.17 7.82 14.35
CA PRO A 107 -12.89 9.01 14.77
C PRO A 107 -11.92 9.76 15.65
N SER A 108 -11.34 10.81 15.09
CA SER A 108 -10.47 11.71 15.81
C SER A 108 -11.27 12.13 17.03
N ARG A 109 -10.77 11.79 18.23
CA ARG A 109 -11.29 12.34 19.48
C ARG A 109 -11.21 13.84 19.34
N ARG A 110 -12.31 14.44 18.89
CA ARG A 110 -12.56 15.86 18.98
C ARG A 110 -12.67 16.11 20.47
N HIS A 111 -11.53 16.45 21.08
CA HIS A 111 -11.48 16.87 22.47
C HIS A 111 -12.54 17.95 22.66
N LEU A 112 -13.47 17.67 23.58
CA LEU A 112 -14.42 18.63 24.11
C LEU A 112 -13.67 19.92 24.43
N ARG A 113 -13.99 21.01 23.73
CA ARG A 113 -13.82 22.34 24.31
C ARG A 113 -14.99 22.53 25.26
N THR A 114 -14.74 22.24 26.54
CA THR A 114 -15.57 22.73 27.63
C THR A 114 -15.24 24.22 27.78
N ALA A 115 -16.25 25.07 27.63
CA ALA A 115 -16.25 26.45 28.11
C ALA A 115 -17.05 26.47 29.41
#